data_AF-A0A6L2PYK6-F1
#
_entry.id   AF-A0A6L2PYK6-F1
#
_cell.length_a   1.000
_cell.length_b   1.000
_cell.length_c   1.000
_cell.angle_alpha   90.00
_cell.angle_beta   90.00
_cell.angle_gamma   90.00
#
_symmetry.space_group_name_H-M   'P 1'
#
loop_
_entity.id
_entity.type
_entity.pdbx_description
1 polymer ?
#
loop_
_entity_poly.entity_id
_entity_poly.type
_entity_poly.pdbx_seq_one_letter_code
_entity_poly.pdbx_strand_id
1 'polypeptide(L)'
;MSKRVSDLKEEIRTFTEGKGKPVAKFNDEEWTCDFAFMVDITTHLNELNTHLQGNNQLINSMFDHDNTFKMKLCLWESQLENKIFVHLPTLLRCNG
;
A
#
# COMPACT_ATOMS: atom_id res chain seq x y z
N MET A 1 2.02 3.02 9.27
CA MET A 1 0.92 2.52 10.12
C MET A 1 0.13 1.43 9.40
N SER A 2 -0.40 1.70 8.20
CA SER A 2 -1.22 0.76 7.42
C SER A 2 -0.53 -0.59 7.14
N LYS A 3 0.75 -0.58 6.77
CA LYS A 3 1.55 -1.81 6.59
C LYS A 3 1.57 -2.71 7.83
N ARG A 4 1.81 -2.14 9.02
CA ARG A 4 1.76 -2.88 10.30
C ARG A 4 0.38 -3.46 10.60
N VAL A 5 -0.69 -2.76 10.24
CA VAL A 5 -2.06 -3.25 10.42
C VAL A 5 -2.34 -4.41 9.48
N SER A 6 -1.84 -4.37 8.24
CA SER A 6 -1.95 -5.47 7.29
C SER A 6 -1.11 -6.68 7.72
N ASP A 7 0.15 -6.47 8.13
CA ASP A 7 1.05 -7.54 8.56
C ASP A 7 0.54 -8.28 9.82
N LEU A 8 -0.21 -7.58 10.68
CA LEU A 8 -0.75 -8.10 11.94
C LEU A 8 -2.29 -8.28 11.89
N LYS A 9 -2.88 -8.42 10.70
CA LYS A 9 -4.35 -8.44 10.52
C LYS A 9 -5.02 -9.48 11.42
N GLU A 10 -4.48 -10.70 11.43
CA GLU A 10 -5.02 -11.82 12.18
C GLU A 10 -4.90 -11.63 13.68
N GLU A 11 -3.75 -11.16 14.17
CA GLU A 11 -3.51 -10.86 15.58
C GLU A 11 -4.42 -9.74 16.08
N ILE A 12 -4.60 -8.68 15.27
CA ILE A 12 -5.52 -7.59 15.59
C ILE A 12 -6.97 -8.11 15.60
N ARG A 13 -7.35 -8.98 14.65
CA ARG A 13 -8.68 -9.62 14.64
C ARG A 13 -8.91 -10.40 15.92
N THR A 14 -8.03 -11.35 16.26
CA THR A 14 -8.15 -12.16 17.48
C THR A 14 -8.16 -11.32 18.76
N PHE A 15 -7.30 -10.31 18.84
CA PHE A 15 -7.29 -9.42 20.01
C PHE A 15 -8.59 -8.63 20.16
N THR A 16 -9.14 -8.11 19.07
CA THR A 16 -10.36 -7.30 19.08
C THR A 16 -11.61 -8.15 19.36
N GLU A 17 -11.66 -9.37 18.84
CA GLU A 17 -12.67 -10.38 19.17
C GLU A 17 -12.64 -10.76 20.65
N GLY A 18 -11.46 -11.04 21.20
CA GLY A 18 -11.30 -11.34 22.64
C GLY A 18 -11.67 -10.19 23.57
N LYS A 19 -11.72 -8.95 23.05
CA LYS A 19 -12.20 -7.75 23.75
C LYS A 19 -13.69 -7.47 23.53
N GLY A 20 -14.42 -8.33 22.81
CA GLY A 20 -15.83 -8.13 22.46
C GLY A 20 -16.06 -6.96 21.49
N LYS A 21 -15.05 -6.59 20.70
CA LYS A 21 -15.10 -5.47 19.74
C LYS A 21 -14.66 -5.93 18.35
N PRO A 22 -15.35 -6.89 17.73
CA PRO A 22 -14.93 -7.45 16.45
C PRO A 22 -14.87 -6.37 15.36
N VAL A 23 -13.83 -6.44 14.52
CA VAL A 23 -13.68 -5.55 13.35
C VAL A 23 -14.28 -6.27 12.14
N ALA A 24 -15.58 -6.09 11.90
CA ALA A 24 -16.32 -6.79 10.85
C ALA A 24 -15.67 -6.69 9.46
N LYS A 25 -15.04 -5.54 9.16
CA LYS A 25 -14.31 -5.26 7.93
C LYS A 25 -13.17 -6.25 7.63
N PHE A 26 -12.57 -6.88 8.64
CA PHE A 26 -11.51 -7.88 8.43
C PHE A 26 -12.00 -9.22 7.86
N ASN A 27 -13.32 -9.44 7.88
CA ASN A 27 -13.98 -10.61 7.30
C ASN A 27 -14.60 -10.31 5.92
N ASP A 28 -14.53 -9.07 5.47
CA ASP A 28 -14.99 -8.63 4.15
C ASP A 28 -13.81 -8.71 3.18
N GLU A 29 -13.88 -9.62 2.22
CA GLU A 29 -12.80 -9.87 1.25
C GLU A 29 -12.56 -8.67 0.34
N GLU A 30 -13.63 -8.03 -0.14
CA GLU A 30 -13.54 -6.84 -1.00
C GLU A 30 -12.87 -5.70 -0.24
N TRP A 31 -13.33 -5.43 0.99
CA TRP A 31 -12.71 -4.42 1.83
C TRP A 31 -11.24 -4.74 2.16
N THR A 32 -10.93 -6.02 2.40
CA THR A 32 -9.56 -6.45 2.70
C THR A 32 -8.64 -6.22 1.50
N CYS A 33 -9.12 -6.46 0.28
CA CYS A 33 -8.36 -6.21 -0.94
C CYS A 33 -8.19 -4.71 -1.21
N ASP A 34 -9.23 -3.89 -1.00
CA ASP A 34 -9.13 -2.43 -1.06
C ASP A 34 -8.11 -1.90 -0.04
N PHE A 35 -8.13 -2.45 1.18
CA PHE A 35 -7.16 -2.09 2.20
C PHE A 35 -5.74 -2.51 1.81
N ALA A 36 -5.56 -3.70 1.25
CA ALA A 36 -4.28 -4.19 0.75
C ALA A 36 -3.72 -3.28 -0.37
N PHE A 37 -4.56 -2.87 -1.31
CA PHE A 37 -4.20 -1.89 -2.33
C PHE A 37 -3.76 -0.56 -1.72
N MET A 38 -4.52 -0.02 -0.77
CA MET A 38 -4.14 1.22 -0.06
C MET A 38 -2.81 1.08 0.70
N VAL A 39 -2.52 -0.07 1.29
CA VAL A 39 -1.24 -0.34 1.96
C VAL A 39 -0.07 -0.24 0.99
N ASP A 40 -0.20 -0.82 -0.20
CA ASP A 40 0.85 -0.75 -1.22
C ASP A 40 1.04 0.69 -1.72
N ILE A 41 -0.03 1.40 -2.08
CA ILE A 41 0.06 2.80 -2.55
C ILE A 41 0.65 3.71 -1.48
N THR A 42 0.22 3.58 -0.22
CA THR A 42 0.77 4.40 0.88
C THR A 42 2.23 4.04 1.19
N THR A 43 2.66 2.80 0.96
CA THR A 43 4.08 2.42 1.07
C THR A 43 4.91 3.14 0.01
N HIS A 44 4.47 3.10 -1.26
CA HIS A 44 5.13 3.80 -2.36
C HIS A 44 5.17 5.32 -2.17
N LEU A 45 4.09 5.92 -1.65
CA LEU A 45 4.06 7.35 -1.31
C LEU A 45 5.04 7.71 -0.19
N ASN A 46 5.21 6.84 0.82
CA ASN A 46 6.19 7.06 1.87
C ASN A 46 7.63 6.98 1.33
N GLU A 47 7.90 6.10 0.37
CA GLU A 47 9.19 6.04 -0.32
C GLU A 47 9.47 7.33 -1.09
N LEU A 48 8.51 7.79 -1.91
CA LEU A 48 8.61 9.07 -2.60
C LEU A 48 8.85 10.22 -1.61
N ASN A 49 8.05 10.29 -0.55
CA ASN A 49 8.17 11.32 0.48
C ASN A 49 9.55 11.30 1.14
N THR A 50 10.13 10.12 1.39
CA THR A 50 11.49 9.99 1.93
C THR A 50 12.54 10.52 0.95
N HIS A 51 12.38 10.25 -0.35
CA HIS A 51 13.25 10.81 -1.38
C HIS A 51 13.16 12.34 -1.41
N LEU A 52 11.95 12.90 -1.38
CA LEU A 52 11.75 14.36 -1.43
C LEU A 52 12.18 15.09 -0.15
N GLN A 53 12.13 14.44 1.02
CA GLN A 53 12.52 15.05 2.30
C GLN A 53 14.03 14.97 2.58
N GLY A 54 14.83 14.37 1.69
CA GLY A 54 16.28 14.29 1.85
C GLY A 54 16.94 15.67 1.87
N ASN A 55 17.81 15.94 2.84
CA ASN A 55 18.63 17.16 2.85
C ASN A 55 19.61 17.16 1.66
N ASN A 56 19.90 18.35 1.12
CA ASN A 56 20.83 18.58 0.00
C ASN A 56 20.41 18.02 -1.37
N GLN A 57 19.11 17.81 -1.62
CA GLN A 57 18.66 17.51 -2.99
C GLN A 57 18.58 18.78 -3.85
N LEU A 58 19.06 18.67 -5.09
CA LEU A 58 18.83 19.71 -6.09
C LEU A 58 17.37 19.65 -6.57
N ILE A 59 16.79 20.80 -6.94
CA ILE A 59 15.39 20.90 -7.39
C ILE A 59 15.11 19.97 -8.59
N ASN A 60 16.06 19.84 -9.51
CA ASN A 60 15.94 18.93 -10.65
C ASN A 60 15.84 17.47 -10.20
N SER A 61 16.58 17.04 -9.17
CA SER A 61 16.47 15.68 -8.62
C SER A 61 15.09 15.42 -8.00
N MET A 62 14.51 16.40 -7.32
CA MET A 62 13.15 16.30 -6.78
C MET A 62 12.11 16.17 -7.91
N PHE A 63 12.27 16.94 -8.99
CA PHE A 63 11.42 16.85 -10.17
C PHE A 63 11.54 15.50 -10.88
N ASP A 64 12.75 14.94 -10.97
CA ASP A 64 12.98 13.61 -11.53
C ASP A 64 12.31 12.51 -10.70
N HIS A 65 12.34 12.62 -9.36
CA HIS A 65 11.62 11.71 -8.46
C HIS A 65 10.10 11.76 -8.68
N ASP A 66 9.53 12.96 -8.80
CA ASP A 66 8.09 13.16 -9.07
C ASP A 66 7.68 12.57 -10.44
N ASN A 67 8.44 12.87 -11.50
CA ASN A 67 8.17 12.32 -12.83
C ASN A 67 8.30 10.79 -12.86
N THR A 68 9.34 10.25 -12.23
CA THR A 68 9.53 8.80 -12.13
C THR A 68 8.34 8.15 -11.40
N PHE A 69 7.83 8.78 -10.35
CA PHE A 69 6.67 8.29 -9.63
C PHE A 69 5.39 8.32 -10.49
N LYS A 70 5.15 9.40 -11.23
CA LYS A 70 4.03 9.47 -12.19
C LYS A 70 4.10 8.37 -13.26
N MET A 71 5.29 8.12 -13.80
CA MET A 71 5.49 7.01 -14.75
C MET A 71 5.22 5.65 -14.13
N LYS A 72 5.62 5.44 -12.86
CA LYS A 72 5.28 4.23 -12.11
C LYS A 72 3.78 4.07 -11.93
N LEU A 73 3.03 5.13 -11.62
CA LEU A 73 1.58 5.07 -11.51
C LEU A 73 0.92 4.62 -12.82
N CYS A 74 1.31 5.20 -13.97
CA CYS A 74 0.79 4.78 -15.27
C CYS A 74 1.12 3.30 -15.57
N LEU A 75 2.32 2.85 -15.21
CA LEU A 75 2.71 1.45 -15.33
C LEU A 75 1.83 0.55 -14.45
N TRP A 76 1.62 0.91 -13.19
CA TRP A 76 0.83 0.11 -12.25
C TRP A 76 -0.65 0.08 -12.64
N GLU A 77 -1.20 1.17 -13.15
CA GLU A 77 -2.56 1.22 -13.70
C GLU A 77 -2.72 0.22 -14.85
N SER A 78 -1.81 0.25 -15.84
CA SER A 78 -1.82 -0.72 -16.94
C SER A 78 -1.63 -2.17 -16.44
N GLN A 79 -0.77 -2.38 -15.45
CA GLN A 79 -0.59 -3.71 -14.86
C GLN A 79 -1.84 -4.19 -14.12
N LEU A 80 -2.55 -3.32 -13.40
CA LEU A 80 -3.80 -3.64 -12.71
C LEU A 80 -4.89 -4.07 -13.70
N GLU A 81 -5.04 -3.38 -14.82
CA GLU A 81 -5.97 -3.76 -15.90
C GLU A 81 -5.67 -5.17 -16.44
N ASN A 82 -4.38 -5.54 -16.46
CA ASN A 82 -3.90 -6.85 -16.89
C ASN A 82 -3.79 -7.88 -15.73
N LYS A 83 -4.28 -7.56 -14.53
CA LYS A 83 -4.22 -8.42 -13.32
C LYS A 83 -2.79 -8.82 -12.92
N ILE A 84 -1.83 -7.92 -13.13
CA ILE A 84 -0.43 -8.06 -12.74
C ILE A 84 -0.20 -7.24 -11.47
N PHE A 85 0.12 -7.91 -10.36
CA PHE A 85 0.24 -7.27 -9.04
C PHE A 85 1.67 -7.24 -8.49
N VAL A 86 2.69 -7.39 -9.35
CA VAL A 86 4.10 -7.54 -8.93
C VAL A 86 4.63 -6.37 -8.09
N HIS A 87 4.13 -5.15 -8.32
CA HIS A 87 4.49 -3.96 -7.55
C HIS A 87 3.49 -3.63 -6.42
N LEU A 88 2.47 -4.47 -6.24
CA LEU A 88 1.44 -4.36 -5.22
C LEU A 88 1.42 -5.66 -4.40
N PRO A 89 2.49 -5.94 -3.61
CA PRO A 89 2.69 -7.23 -2.95
C PRO A 89 1.64 -7.53 -1.88
N THR A 90 1.06 -6.51 -1.24
CA THR A 90 -0.01 -6.70 -0.27
C THR A 90 -1.29 -7.10 -0.98
N LEU A 91 -1.62 -6.42 -2.08
CA LEU A 91 -2.77 -6.76 -2.93
C LEU A 91 -2.62 -8.15 -3.57
N LEU A 92 -1.43 -8.51 -4.02
CA LEU A 92 -1.13 -9.83 -4.58
C LEU A 92 -1.50 -10.97 -3.59
N ARG A 93 -1.30 -10.74 -2.29
CA ARG A 93 -1.67 -11.69 -1.23
C ARG A 93 -3.18 -11.77 -0.96
N CYS A 94 -3.95 -10.77 -1.38
CA CYS A 94 -5.42 -10.77 -1.24
C CYS A 94 -6.11 -11.51 -2.39
N ASN A 95 -5.52 -11.50 -3.59
CA ASN A 95 -6.04 -12.17 -4.78
C ASN A 95 -5.61 -13.65 -4.91
N GLY A 96 -5.09 -14.25 -3.83
CA GLY A 96 -4.56 -15.63 -3.79
C GLY A 96 -5.44 -16.58 -2.99
#